data_AF-A0A5B9G0S0-F1
#
_entry.id   AF-A0A5B9G0S0-F1
#
_cell.length_a   1.000
_cell.length_b   1.000
_cell.length_c   1.000
_cell.angle_alpha   90.00
_cell.angle_beta   90.00
_cell.angle_gamma   90.00
#
_symmetry.space_group_name_H-M   'P 1'
#
loop_
_entity.id
_entity.type
_entity.pdbx_description
1 polymer ?
#
loop_
_entity_poly.entity_id
_entity_poly.type
_entity_poly.pdbx_seq_one_letter_code
_entity_poly.pdbx_strand_id
1 'polypeptide(L)'
;MPVATLQTTLPAHHSAVTADADSALECPSCGSRMTATPNPYFGAGLAQHRTIALCNGCQHIAFLAEPEPEPAMEGVAKRMRALFARR
;
A
#
# COMPACT_ATOMS: atom_id res chain seq x y z
N MET A 1 30.16 28.29 25.80
CA MET A 1 29.65 28.33 24.41
C MET A 1 28.94 27.01 24.14
N PRO A 2 27.62 26.86 24.33
CA PRO A 2 26.93 25.62 24.02
C PRO A 2 26.70 25.49 22.50
N VAL A 3 27.07 24.33 21.95
CA VAL A 3 26.90 23.97 20.53
C VAL A 3 25.49 23.45 20.33
N ALA A 4 24.67 24.17 19.56
CA ALA A 4 23.33 23.75 19.20
C ALA A 4 23.39 22.61 18.18
N THR A 5 22.80 21.46 18.52
CA THR A 5 22.69 20.30 17.63
C THR A 5 21.37 20.42 16.86
N LEU A 6 21.43 20.74 15.57
CA LEU A 6 20.27 20.78 14.69
C LEU A 6 19.86 19.34 14.33
N GLN A 7 18.83 18.82 14.99
CA GLN A 7 18.14 17.59 14.57
C GLN A 7 17.19 17.94 13.43
N THR A 8 17.62 17.70 12.18
CA THR A 8 16.74 17.76 11.02
C THR A 8 15.88 16.49 10.99
N THR A 9 14.69 16.55 11.57
CA THR A 9 13.65 15.53 11.36
C THR A 9 13.03 15.76 9.99
N LEU A 10 13.52 15.07 8.95
CA LEU A 10 12.80 15.01 7.66
C LEU A 10 11.52 14.18 7.84
N PRO A 11 10.34 14.70 7.46
CA PRO A 11 9.14 13.87 7.37
C PRO A 11 9.31 12.89 6.21
N ALA A 12 9.38 11.60 6.51
CA ALA A 12 9.25 10.56 5.52
C ALA A 12 7.78 10.54 5.04
N HIS A 13 7.52 11.24 3.93
CA HIS A 13 6.21 11.22 3.28
C HIS A 13 6.02 9.87 2.58
N HIS A 14 5.55 8.87 3.32
CA HIS A 14 5.10 7.60 2.75
C HIS A 14 3.70 7.80 2.16
N SER A 15 3.62 8.33 0.93
CA SER A 15 2.35 8.41 0.20
C SER A 15 1.95 7.00 -0.26
N ALA A 16 1.19 6.30 0.58
CA ALA A 16 0.55 5.06 0.19
C ALA A 16 -0.56 5.39 -0.81
N VAL A 17 -0.37 4.98 -2.07
CA VAL A 17 -1.38 5.14 -3.12
C VAL A 17 -2.19 3.86 -3.18
N THR A 18 -3.49 3.94 -2.93
CA THR A 18 -4.43 2.83 -3.10
C THR A 18 -4.73 2.69 -4.59
N ALA A 19 -4.27 1.61 -5.21
CA ALA A 19 -4.68 1.28 -6.58
C ALA A 19 -6.03 0.55 -6.54
N ASP A 20 -7.10 1.29 -6.79
CA ASP A 20 -8.27 0.71 -7.44
C ASP A 20 -7.83 0.23 -8.83
N ALA A 21 -8.11 -1.03 -9.17
CA ALA A 21 -7.56 -1.75 -10.31
C ALA A 21 -7.82 -1.12 -11.71
N ASP A 22 -8.65 -0.07 -11.78
CA ASP A 22 -9.01 0.63 -13.01
C ASP A 22 -8.70 2.14 -12.97
N SER A 23 -8.23 2.67 -11.83
CA SER A 23 -7.87 4.08 -11.72
C SER A 23 -6.45 4.29 -12.24
N ALA A 24 -6.31 5.07 -13.31
CA ALA A 24 -5.00 5.46 -13.82
C ALA A 24 -4.18 6.09 -12.67
N LEU A 25 -3.07 5.45 -12.30
CA LEU A 25 -2.18 5.95 -11.25
C LEU A 25 -1.53 7.25 -11.72
N GLU A 26 -1.85 8.37 -11.07
CA GLU A 26 -1.26 9.68 -11.35
C GLU A 26 -0.15 10.01 -10.37
N CYS A 27 0.94 10.60 -10.88
CA CYS A 27 2.07 10.95 -10.06
C CYS A 27 1.75 12.18 -9.19
N PRO A 28 1.85 12.08 -7.86
CA PRO A 28 1.56 13.21 -6.97
C PRO A 28 2.59 14.33 -7.12
N SER A 29 3.75 14.06 -7.71
CA SER A 29 4.83 15.04 -7.87
C SER A 29 4.75 15.84 -9.17
N CYS A 30 4.33 15.23 -10.28
CA CYS A 30 4.35 15.90 -11.60
C CYS A 30 3.07 15.70 -12.44
N GLY A 31 2.06 15.00 -11.92
CA GLY A 31 0.79 14.74 -12.61
C GLY A 31 0.87 13.80 -13.80
N SER A 32 2.03 13.22 -14.11
CA SER A 32 2.17 12.25 -15.20
C SER A 32 1.63 10.87 -14.80
N ARG A 33 1.32 10.03 -15.80
CA ARG A 33 0.92 8.64 -15.56
C ARG A 33 2.05 7.83 -14.93
N MET A 34 1.69 7.00 -13.96
CA MET A 34 2.56 6.00 -13.34
C MET A 34 2.21 4.60 -13.83
N THR A 35 3.20 3.72 -13.84
CA THR A 35 3.07 2.32 -14.22
C THR A 35 3.35 1.44 -13.01
N ALA A 36 2.42 0.56 -12.68
CA ALA A 36 2.59 -0.42 -11.62
C ALA A 36 3.49 -1.58 -12.11
N THR A 37 4.47 -1.96 -11.29
CA THR A 37 5.39 -3.07 -11.56
C THR A 37 5.66 -3.86 -10.27
N PRO A 38 5.97 -5.17 -10.36
CA PRO A 38 6.33 -5.97 -9.19
C PRO A 38 7.55 -5.38 -8.47
N ASN A 39 7.49 -5.34 -7.15
CA ASN A 39 8.60 -4.91 -6.32
C ASN A 39 9.64 -6.05 -6.21
N PRO A 40 10.85 -5.91 -6.75
CA PRO A 40 11.86 -6.97 -6.71
C PRO A 40 12.37 -7.25 -5.27
N TYR A 41 12.11 -6.34 -4.34
CA TYR A 41 12.52 -6.48 -2.94
C TYR A 41 11.45 -7.17 -2.08
N PHE A 42 10.24 -7.38 -2.61
CA PHE A 42 9.20 -8.10 -1.90
C PHE A 42 9.57 -9.58 -1.74
N GLY A 43 9.38 -10.13 -0.54
CA GLY A 43 9.77 -11.51 -0.20
C GLY A 43 11.23 -11.69 0.23
N ALA A 44 12.10 -10.70 -0.01
CA ALA A 44 13.48 -10.68 0.49
C ALA A 44 13.60 -10.06 1.90
N GLY A 45 12.49 -9.64 2.52
CA GLY A 45 12.47 -8.96 3.82
C GLY A 45 12.87 -7.47 3.76
N LEU A 46 13.05 -6.92 2.56
CA LEU A 46 13.48 -5.53 2.33
C LEU A 46 12.33 -4.57 1.99
N ALA A 47 11.13 -5.10 1.71
CA ALA A 47 9.95 -4.31 1.45
C ALA A 47 8.67 -5.03 1.88
N GLN A 48 7.71 -4.26 2.41
CA GLN A 48 6.39 -4.75 2.82
C GLN A 48 5.41 -4.83 1.64
N HIS A 49 5.54 -3.96 0.64
CA HIS A 49 4.61 -3.84 -0.48
C HIS A 49 5.03 -4.71 -1.66
N ARG A 50 4.09 -5.46 -2.23
CA ARG A 50 4.30 -6.31 -3.42
C ARG A 50 4.52 -5.53 -4.70
N THR A 51 3.91 -4.36 -4.81
CA THR A 51 3.84 -3.60 -6.06
C THR A 51 4.33 -2.18 -5.82
N ILE A 52 5.10 -1.66 -6.77
CA ILE A 52 5.54 -0.28 -6.81
C ILE A 52 4.97 0.41 -8.05
N ALA A 53 4.72 1.71 -7.97
CA ALA A 53 4.36 2.55 -9.10
C ALA A 53 5.57 3.40 -9.50
N LEU A 54 5.93 3.38 -10.78
CA LEU A 54 7.00 4.19 -11.35
C LEU A 54 6.40 5.29 -12.24
N CYS A 55 6.75 6.54 -11.97
CA CYS A 55 6.33 7.66 -12.82
C CYS A 55 7.16 7.74 -14.11
N ASN A 56 6.51 7.77 -15.27
CA ASN A 56 7.19 7.87 -16.57
C ASN A 56 7.72 9.28 -16.87
N GLY A 57 7.25 10.30 -16.14
CA GLY A 57 7.67 11.70 -16.32
C GLY A 57 8.88 12.09 -15.47
N CYS A 58 8.79 11.89 -14.15
CA CYS A 58 9.81 12.34 -13.19
C CYS A 58 10.54 11.22 -12.44
N GLN A 59 10.30 9.95 -12.80
CA GLN A 59 10.90 8.77 -12.15
C GLN A 59 10.58 8.63 -10.65
N HIS A 60 9.57 9.34 -10.15
CA HIS A 60 9.08 9.16 -8.79
C HIS A 60 8.57 7.74 -8.57
N ILE A 61 8.90 7.16 -7.41
CA ILE A 61 8.51 5.80 -7.00
C ILE A 61 7.51 5.91 -5.84
N ALA A 62 6.38 5.24 -5.96
CA ALA A 62 5.40 5.10 -4.89
C ALA A 62 5.14 3.63 -4.57
N PHE A 63 4.78 3.33 -3.31
CA PHE A 63 4.40 1.99 -2.90
C PHE A 63 2.88 1.85 -2.93
N LEU A 64 2.42 0.77 -3.53
CA LEU A 64 1.00 0.47 -3.67
C LEU A 64 0.56 -0.41 -2.49
N ALA A 65 -0.47 0.04 -1.78
CA ALA A 65 -1.11 -0.79 -0.77
C ALA A 65 -1.98 -1.84 -1.48
N GLU A 66 -1.79 -3.12 -1.14
CA GLU A 66 -2.76 -4.16 -1.51
C GLU A 66 -4.02 -3.97 -0.66
N PRO A 67 -5.23 -4.12 -1.24
CA PRO A 67 -6.45 -4.13 -0.43
C PRO A 67 -6.38 -5.32 0.54
N GLU A 68 -6.53 -5.04 1.83
CA GLU A 68 -6.56 -6.10 2.83
C GLU A 68 -7.73 -7.03 2.53
N PRO A 69 -7.54 -8.37 2.52
CA PRO A 69 -8.64 -9.29 2.35
C PRO A 69 -9.58 -9.12 3.55
N GLU A 70 -10.81 -8.69 3.31
CA GLU A 70 -11.82 -8.60 4.36
C GLU A 70 -11.95 -9.97 5.05
N PRO A 71 -11.94 -10.01 6.39
CA PRO A 71 -12.01 -11.27 7.11
C PRO A 71 -13.33 -11.96 6.77
N ALA A 72 -13.25 -13.14 6.13
CA ALA A 72 -14.35 -13.98 5.69
C ALA A 72 -15.16 -14.62 6.85
N MET A 73 -15.56 -13.82 7.83
CA MET A 73 -16.32 -14.23 9.01
C MET A 73 -17.79 -14.56 8.70
N GLU A 74 -18.31 -14.15 7.54
CA GLU A 74 -19.70 -14.40 7.15
C GLU A 74 -20.03 -15.89 6.92
N GLY A 75 -19.06 -16.69 6.46
CA GLY A 75 -19.28 -18.11 6.17
C GLY A 75 -19.44 -18.99 7.40
N VAL A 76 -18.69 -18.68 8.47
CA VAL A 76 -18.67 -19.48 9.71
C VAL A 76 -19.90 -19.19 10.57
N ALA A 77 -20.29 -17.92 10.69
CA ALA A 77 -21.49 -17.53 11.44
C ALA A 77 -22.79 -18.11 10.82
N LYS A 78 -22.86 -18.18 9.49
CA LYS A 78 -24.01 -18.77 8.77
C LYS A 78 -24.09 -20.28 8.98
N ARG A 79 -22.94 -20.97 9.03
CA ARG A 79 -22.86 -22.42 9.35
C ARG A 79 -23.26 -22.73 10.79
N MET A 80 -22.83 -21.90 11.75
CA MET A 80 -23.24 -22.04 13.15
C MET A 80 -24.76 -21.88 13.31
N ARG A 81 -25.37 -20.83 12.74
CA ARG A 81 -26.84 -20.64 12.81
C ARG A 81 -27.62 -21.78 12.17
N ALA A 82 -27.15 -22.34 11.06
CA ALA A 82 -27.81 -23.47 10.40
C ALA A 82 -27.80 -24.76 11.24
N LEU A 83 -26.79 -24.95 12.10
CA LEU A 83 -26.73 -26.09 13.03
C LEU A 83 -27.69 -25.92 14.21
N PHE A 84 -27.86 -24.68 14.72
CA PHE A 84 -28.79 -24.40 15.81
C PHE A 84 -30.25 -24.24 15.38
N ALA A 85 -30.53 -24.00 14.10
CA ALA A 85 -31.90 -23.94 13.56
C ALA A 85 -32.49 -25.32 13.20
N ARG A 86 -31.72 -26.40 13.37
CA ARG A 86 -32.12 -27.80 13.06
C ARG A 86 -32.44 -28.64 14.30
N ARG A 87 -32.54 -28.03 15.48
CA ARG A 87 -32.90 -28.68 16.75
C ARG A 87 -34.12 -27.98 17.35
#